data_AF-A0A8E5IMH7-F1
#
_entry.id   AF-A0A8E5IMH7-F1
#
_cell.length_a   1.000
_cell.length_b   1.000
_cell.length_c   1.000
_cell.angle_alpha   90.00
_cell.angle_beta   90.00
_cell.angle_gamma   90.00
#
_symmetry.space_group_name_H-M   'P 1'
#
loop_
_entity.id
_entity.type
_entity.pdbx_description
1 polymer ?
#
loop_
_entity_poly.entity_id
_entity_poly.type
_entity_poly.pdbx_seq_one_letter_code
_entity_poly.pdbx_strand_id
1 'polypeptide(L)' 'MEAKEDRLGRGQAYVPEEMVADDLEKGNLSRAMQSYSQSMEGSILYYPQRNVSPEMRVVIDIMKI' A
#
# COMPACT_ATOMS: atom_id res chain seq x y z
N MET A 1 -3.55 -1.30 -9.92
CA MET A 1 -2.66 -1.86 -10.96
C MET A 1 -2.20 -3.21 -10.45
N GLU A 2 -2.24 -4.28 -11.26
CA GLU A 2 -2.05 -5.66 -10.78
C GLU A 2 -0.70 -6.21 -11.25
N ALA A 3 0.14 -6.72 -10.34
CA ALA A 3 1.50 -7.24 -10.63
C ALA A 3 1.50 -8.66 -11.24
N LYS A 4 0.50 -8.99 -12.06
CA LYS A 4 0.27 -10.35 -12.56
C LYS A 4 1.37 -10.83 -13.51
N GLU A 5 1.78 -9.98 -14.45
CA GLU A 5 2.81 -10.34 -15.44
C GLU A 5 4.20 -10.44 -14.81
N ASP A 6 4.47 -9.66 -13.75
CA ASP A 6 5.74 -9.67 -13.02
C ASP A 6 5.93 -10.98 -12.26
N ARG A 7 4.88 -11.47 -11.61
CA ARG A 7 4.86 -12.79 -10.97
C ARG A 7 5.08 -13.93 -11.95
N LEU A 8 4.77 -13.72 -13.23
CA LEU A 8 5.06 -14.66 -14.32
C LEU A 8 6.45 -14.46 -14.94
N GLY A 9 7.23 -13.49 -14.44
CA GLY A 9 8.57 -13.17 -14.95
C GLY A 9 8.59 -12.45 -16.30
N ARG A 10 7.47 -11.81 -16.69
CA ARG A 10 7.28 -11.21 -18.02
C ARG A 10 7.43 -9.70 -18.05
N GLY A 11 7.74 -9.06 -16.92
CA GLY A 11 7.80 -7.62 -16.83
C GLY A 11 8.34 -7.07 -15.51
N GLN A 12 8.23 -5.75 -15.38
CA GLN A 12 8.41 -5.00 -14.14
C GLN A 12 7.17 -4.11 -13.91
N ALA A 13 6.74 -4.00 -12.66
CA ALA A 13 5.63 -3.13 -12.26
C ALA A 13 6.01 -2.22 -11.10
N TYR A 14 5.42 -1.03 -11.12
CA TYR A 14 5.47 -0.08 -10.02
C TYR A 14 4.17 -0.19 -9.21
N VAL A 15 4.25 -0.88 -8.08
CA VAL A 15 3.12 -1.11 -7.17
C VAL A 15 3.52 -0.81 -5.73
N PRO A 16 2.57 -0.47 -4.87
CA PRO A 16 2.80 -0.38 -3.44
C PRO A 16 3.37 -1.70 -2.89
N GLU A 17 4.30 -1.59 -1.93
CA GLU A 17 5.00 -2.74 -1.35
C GLU A 17 4.02 -3.70 -0.67
N GLU A 18 3.00 -3.17 -0.01
CA GLU A 18 1.96 -3.93 0.67
C GLU A 18 1.18 -4.88 -0.25
N MET A 19 1.16 -4.62 -1.57
CA MET A 19 0.47 -5.48 -2.54
C MET A 19 1.28 -6.73 -2.93
N VAL A 20 2.59 -6.73 -2.63
CA VAL A 20 3.54 -7.77 -3.03
C VAL A 20 4.45 -8.22 -1.87
N ALA A 21 4.14 -7.83 -0.64
CA ALA A 21 4.95 -8.12 0.55
C ALA A 21 5.25 -9.63 0.67
N ASP A 22 4.23 -10.47 0.59
CA ASP A 22 4.34 -11.93 0.58
C ASP A 22 5.30 -12.47 -0.49
N ASP A 23 5.26 -11.90 -1.69
CA ASP A 23 6.09 -12.34 -2.82
C ASP A 23 7.55 -11.93 -2.62
N LEU A 24 7.79 -10.76 -2.01
CA LEU A 24 9.13 -10.32 -1.63
C LEU A 24 9.70 -11.18 -0.50
N GLU A 25 8.90 -11.48 0.53
CA GLU A 25 9.30 -12.35 1.65
C GLU A 25 9.63 -13.77 1.19
N LYS A 26 8.84 -14.32 0.26
CA LYS A 26 9.03 -15.68 -0.30
C LYS A 26 10.10 -15.72 -1.40
N GLY A 27 10.62 -14.56 -1.84
CA GLY A 27 11.61 -14.47 -2.92
C GLY A 27 11.05 -14.73 -4.32
N ASN A 28 9.72 -14.68 -4.50
CA ASN A 28 9.07 -14.78 -5.80
C ASN A 28 9.30 -13.52 -6.65
N LEU A 29 9.46 -12.37 -5.99
CA LEU A 29 9.76 -11.08 -6.61
C LEU A 29 10.99 -10.45 -5.98
N SER A 30 11.68 -9.59 -6.74
CA SER A 30 12.82 -8.80 -6.27
C SER A 30 12.62 -7.32 -6.57
N ARG A 31 13.00 -6.44 -5.64
CA ARG A 31 12.90 -4.98 -5.83
C ARG A 31 13.93 -4.50 -6.85
N ALA A 32 13.47 -3.83 -7.91
CA ALA A 32 14.30 -3.17 -8.91
C ALA A 32 14.31 -1.65 -8.73
N MET A 33 15.33 -0.98 -9.27
CA MET A 33 15.39 0.50 -9.38
C MET A 33 15.15 1.26 -8.06
N GLN A 34 15.63 0.73 -6.92
CA GLN A 34 15.33 1.28 -5.59
C GLN A 34 15.71 2.78 -5.46
N SER A 35 16.79 3.21 -6.10
CA SER A 35 17.23 4.61 -6.13
C SER A 35 16.28 5.57 -6.86
N TYR A 36 15.34 5.04 -7.65
CA TYR A 36 14.36 5.80 -8.42
C TYR A 36 12.93 5.60 -7.90
N SER A 37 12.75 4.86 -6.82
CA SER A 37 11.44 4.63 -6.22
C SER A 37 10.94 5.90 -5.54
N GLN A 38 9.70 6.29 -5.78
CA GLN A 38 9.07 7.35 -5.00
C GLN A 38 8.56 6.76 -3.68
N SER A 39 8.84 7.43 -2.57
CA SER A 39 8.20 7.12 -1.29
C SER A 39 6.85 7.81 -1.23
N MET A 40 5.79 7.05 -0.95
CA MET A 40 4.51 7.62 -0.57
C MET A 40 4.50 7.75 0.96
N GLU A 41 4.31 8.97 1.49
CA GLU A 41 4.44 9.23 2.95
C GLU A 41 3.41 8.49 3.81
N GLY A 42 2.37 7.93 3.19
CA GLY A 42 1.35 7.12 3.85
C GLY A 42 -0.04 7.44 3.32
N SER A 43 -1.05 6.79 3.91
CA SER A 43 -2.46 7.05 3.63
C SER A 43 -3.02 8.04 4.65
N ILE A 44 -3.80 9.02 4.17
CA ILE A 44 -4.43 10.02 5.03
C ILE A 44 -5.92 9.69 5.18
N LEU A 45 -6.38 9.55 6.42
CA LEU A 45 -7.81 9.40 6.72
C LEU A 45 -8.48 10.79 6.70
N TYR A 46 -9.21 11.07 5.63
CA TYR A 46 -9.94 12.33 5.45
C TYR A 46 -11.38 12.27 5.97
N TYR A 47 -11.78 13.26 6.76
CA TYR A 47 -13.15 13.48 7.18
C TYR A 47 -13.40 14.98 7.40
N PRO A 48 -14.60 15.49 7.07
CA PRO A 48 -14.84 16.92 6.84
C PRO A 48 -14.73 17.81 8.08
N GLN A 49 -14.96 17.26 9.28
CA GLN A 49 -14.89 18.02 10.53
C GLN A 49 -14.50 17.12 11.71
N ARG A 50 -13.83 17.69 12.72
CA ARG A 50 -13.43 16.95 13.93
C ARG A 50 -14.62 16.49 14.77
N ASN A 51 -15.75 17.18 14.68
CA ASN A 51 -16.99 16.79 15.34
C ASN A 51 -17.75 15.77 14.50
N VAL A 52 -17.31 14.52 14.57
CA VAL A 52 -17.98 13.37 13.94
C VAL A 52 -18.98 12.74 14.89
N SER A 53 -19.95 11.99 14.36
CA SER A 53 -20.88 11.21 15.18
C SER A 53 -20.12 10.15 16.01
N PRO A 54 -20.70 9.67 17.12
CA PRO A 54 -20.09 8.63 17.96
C PRO A 54 -19.73 7.36 17.17
N GLU A 55 -20.59 6.93 16.25
CA GLU A 55 -20.39 5.73 15.43
C GLU A 55 -19.21 5.92 14.46
N MET A 56 -19.12 7.09 13.83
CA MET A 56 -18.00 7.43 12.94
C MET A 56 -16.69 7.54 13.71
N ARG A 57 -16.73 7.99 14.97
CA ARG A 57 -15.54 8.05 15.82
C ARG A 57 -14.96 6.67 16.09
N VAL A 58 -15.80 5.66 16.35
CA VAL A 58 -15.35 4.27 16.51
C VAL A 58 -14.62 3.80 15.26
N VAL A 59 -15.16 4.06 14.06
CA VAL A 59 -14.51 3.70 12.80
C VAL A 59 -13.16 4.41 12.64
N ILE A 60 -13.11 5.72 12.90
CA ILE A 60 -11.87 6.50 12.82
C ILE A 60 -10.80 5.95 13.77
N ASP A 61 -11.18 5.59 14.99
CA ASP A 61 -10.22 5.11 15.99
C ASP A 61 -9.73 3.70 15.67
N ILE A 62 -10.53 2.86 15.00
CA ILE A 62 -10.07 1.56 14.45
C ILE A 62 -9.10 1.76 13.28
N MET A 63 -9.34 2.78 12.45
CA MET A 63 -8.56 3.05 11.24
C MET A 63 -7.24 3.79 11.50
N LYS A 64 -7.10 4.43 12.67
CA LYS A 64 -5.81 4.98 13.13
C LYS A 64 -4.93 3.81 13.59
N ILE A 65 -4.04 3.36 12.71
CA ILE A 65 -2.99 2.38 13.00
C ILE A 65 -1.70 3.14 13.34
#